data_AF-A0A2J8RLH4-F1
#
_entry.id   AF-A0A2J8RLH4-F1
#
_cell.length_a   1.000
_cell.length_b   1.000
_cell.length_c   1.000
_cell.angle_alpha   90.00
_cell.angle_beta   90.00
_cell.angle_gamma   90.00
#
_symmetry.space_group_name_H-M   'P 1'
#
loop_
_entity.id
_entity.type
_entity.pdbx_description
1 polymer ?
#
loop_
_entity_poly.entity_id
_entity_poly.type
_entity_poly.pdbx_seq_one_letter_code
_entity_poly.pdbx_strand_id
1 'polypeptide(L)'
;SLETGVGDQCRKEFTDLMTEMTDLSSDLEASGIPFLDYRTYAERAFFPGHGGCPLQPKPEGPGEDGRCATVCQGLTQLSNLLNSKLFLLTLIHTLEEQPSFSQRDRCHVASLLSLALHGKLEYLTDIMRTLLGDLAAHYVHRNPKLMLRRTETMVEKLLTNWLSICLYAFLREVAGEPLYMLFRAIQYQVDKGPVDAVTEWRSGLAGHLTLSDEDLTSVTQNHWKRLNTLQHYKVPNGATVGLVPQLHSGSTISQSL
;
A
#
# COMPACT_ATOMS: atom_id res chain seq x y z
N SER A 1 23.24 25.34 -26.97
CA SER A 1 21.91 25.41 -26.34
C SER A 1 21.44 24.00 -26.01
N LEU A 2 21.70 23.55 -24.78
CA LEU A 2 21.18 22.25 -24.29
C LEU A 2 19.68 22.32 -24.07
N GLU A 3 19.17 23.49 -23.67
CA GLU A 3 17.76 23.73 -23.36
C GLU A 3 16.86 23.60 -24.60
N THR A 4 17.28 24.10 -25.77
CA THR A 4 16.50 23.97 -27.02
C THR A 4 16.50 22.53 -27.55
N GLY A 5 17.64 21.83 -27.50
CA GLY A 5 17.73 20.43 -27.94
C GLY A 5 16.96 19.46 -27.03
N VAL A 6 17.01 19.68 -25.72
CA VAL A 6 16.19 18.94 -24.74
C VAL A 6 14.71 19.28 -24.91
N GLY A 7 14.38 20.54 -25.20
CA GLY A 7 13.00 20.98 -25.43
C GLY A 7 12.34 20.26 -26.62
N ASP A 8 13.06 20.11 -27.74
CA ASP A 8 12.52 19.45 -28.94
C ASP A 8 12.36 17.95 -28.72
N GLN A 9 13.33 17.30 -28.07
CA GLN A 9 13.24 15.90 -27.68
C GLN A 9 12.07 15.66 -26.71
N CYS A 10 11.91 16.51 -25.70
CA CYS A 10 10.84 16.39 -24.71
C CYS A 10 9.45 16.51 -25.36
N ARG A 11 9.27 17.43 -26.33
CA ARG A 11 8.00 17.54 -27.06
C ARG A 11 7.67 16.29 -27.87
N LYS A 12 8.69 15.66 -28.48
CA LYS A 12 8.52 14.40 -29.20
C LYS A 12 8.13 13.27 -28.24
N GLU A 13 8.91 13.05 -27.18
CA GLU A 13 8.62 12.00 -26.18
C GLU A 13 7.26 12.19 -25.52
N PHE A 14 6.84 13.44 -25.28
CA PHE A 14 5.51 13.75 -24.76
C PHE A 14 4.40 13.43 -25.76
N THR A 15 4.61 13.68 -27.05
CA THR A 15 3.63 13.34 -28.10
C THR A 15 3.48 11.82 -28.23
N ASP A 16 4.60 11.10 -28.20
CA ASP A 16 4.60 9.63 -28.21
C ASP A 16 3.87 9.09 -26.96
N LEU A 17 4.13 9.67 -25.78
CA LEU A 17 3.42 9.33 -24.53
C LEU A 17 1.93 9.60 -24.62
N MET A 18 1.52 10.76 -25.16
CA MET A 18 0.10 11.12 -25.28
C MET A 18 -0.65 10.17 -26.20
N THR A 19 -0.02 9.72 -27.29
CA THR A 19 -0.60 8.73 -28.21
C THR A 19 -0.85 7.42 -27.46
N GLU A 20 0.16 6.94 -26.73
CA GLU A 20 0.09 5.69 -25.96
C GLU A 20 -0.87 5.78 -24.76
N MET A 21 -0.95 6.94 -24.10
CA MET A 21 -1.95 7.20 -23.07
C MET A 21 -3.37 7.24 -23.62
N THR A 22 -3.55 7.65 -24.88
CA THR A 22 -4.86 7.63 -25.55
C THR A 22 -5.29 6.19 -25.82
N ASP A 23 -4.36 5.35 -26.31
CA ASP A 23 -4.59 3.92 -26.51
C ASP A 23 -4.88 3.23 -25.17
N LEU A 24 -4.10 3.54 -24.13
CA LEU A 24 -4.34 3.05 -22.77
C LEU A 24 -5.69 3.49 -22.21
N SER A 25 -6.13 4.72 -22.49
CA SER A 25 -7.43 5.21 -22.04
C SER A 25 -8.56 4.38 -22.66
N SER A 26 -8.41 3.99 -23.92
CA SER A 26 -9.37 3.11 -24.60
C SER A 26 -9.38 1.69 -24.00
N ASP A 27 -8.22 1.13 -23.64
CA ASP A 27 -8.12 -0.16 -22.93
C ASP A 27 -8.71 -0.08 -21.52
N LEU A 28 -8.59 1.07 -20.85
CA LEU A 28 -9.16 1.34 -19.54
C LEU A 28 -10.68 1.43 -19.58
N GLU A 29 -11.27 1.95 -20.65
CA GLU A 29 -12.73 1.90 -20.85
C GLU A 29 -13.25 0.46 -20.93
N ALA A 30 -12.44 -0.47 -21.45
CA ALA A 30 -12.79 -1.89 -21.55
C ALA A 30 -12.51 -2.69 -20.26
N SER A 31 -11.37 -2.44 -19.60
CA SER A 31 -10.87 -3.24 -18.47
C SER A 31 -11.13 -2.62 -17.09
N GLY A 32 -11.34 -1.31 -17.03
CA GLY A 32 -11.54 -0.55 -15.81
C GLY A 32 -10.26 -0.32 -15.00
N ILE A 33 -10.27 0.72 -14.16
CA ILE A 33 -9.20 0.97 -13.21
C ILE A 33 -9.31 -0.05 -12.07
N PRO A 34 -8.20 -0.71 -11.65
CA PRO A 34 -8.20 -1.69 -10.58
C PRO A 34 -8.28 -1.02 -9.19
N PHE A 35 -9.40 -0.36 -8.91
CA PHE A 35 -9.65 0.24 -7.60
C PHE A 35 -9.71 -0.82 -6.50
N LEU A 36 -9.11 -0.52 -5.36
CA LEU A 36 -9.30 -1.31 -4.15
C LEU A 36 -10.72 -1.09 -3.61
N ASP A 37 -11.33 -2.17 -3.13
CA ASP A 37 -12.55 -2.05 -2.33
C ASP A 37 -12.28 -1.21 -1.07
N TYR A 38 -13.34 -0.64 -0.51
CA TYR A 38 -13.23 0.29 0.61
C TYR A 38 -12.51 -0.30 1.82
N ARG A 39 -12.75 -1.59 2.11
CA ARG A 39 -12.16 -2.26 3.27
C ARG A 39 -10.65 -2.39 3.07
N THR A 40 -10.23 -2.92 1.92
CA THR A 40 -8.80 -3.08 1.61
C THR A 40 -8.08 -1.73 1.57
N TYR A 41 -8.73 -0.70 1.00
CA TYR A 41 -8.21 0.67 1.01
C TYR A 41 -8.01 1.20 2.44
N ALA A 42 -9.06 1.12 3.29
CA ALA A 42 -9.03 1.63 4.65
C ALA A 42 -8.01 0.89 5.52
N GLU A 43 -7.91 -0.44 5.39
CA GLU A 43 -6.91 -1.25 6.10
C GLU A 43 -5.47 -0.80 5.75
N ARG A 44 -5.17 -0.59 4.47
CA ARG A 44 -3.84 -0.12 4.03
C ARG A 44 -3.55 1.32 4.49
N ALA A 45 -4.57 2.19 4.51
CA ALA A 45 -4.42 3.57 5.00
C ALA A 45 -4.21 3.63 6.52
N PHE A 46 -4.90 2.78 7.28
CA PHE A 46 -4.84 2.77 8.73
C PHE A 46 -3.58 2.07 9.23
N PHE A 47 -3.13 0.99 8.56
CA PHE A 47 -2.01 0.15 8.98
C PHE A 47 -0.98 -0.03 7.85
N PRO A 48 -0.25 1.04 7.47
CA PRO A 48 0.75 0.94 6.41
C PRO A 48 1.85 -0.06 6.79
N GLY A 49 2.34 -0.82 5.80
CA GLY A 49 3.41 -1.82 5.98
C GLY A 49 2.96 -3.16 6.57
N HIS A 50 1.69 -3.31 6.96
CA HIS A 50 1.11 -4.60 7.30
C HIS A 50 0.42 -5.13 6.04
N GLY A 51 0.77 -6.32 5.56
CA GLY A 51 0.18 -6.95 4.36
C GLY A 51 -1.30 -7.33 4.48
N GLY A 52 -2.03 -6.75 5.44
CA GLY A 52 -3.42 -6.99 5.79
C GLY A 52 -3.78 -6.38 7.14
N CYS A 53 -5.07 -6.43 7.52
CA CYS A 53 -5.51 -6.02 8.85
C CYS A 53 -4.81 -6.81 9.96
N PRO A 54 -4.21 -6.18 10.99
CA PRO A 54 -3.63 -6.86 12.14
C PRO A 54 -4.63 -7.71 12.94
N LEU A 55 -5.94 -7.50 12.72
CA LEU A 55 -7.03 -8.07 13.51
C LEU A 55 -7.59 -9.37 12.92
N GLN A 56 -6.85 -10.10 12.08
CA GLN A 56 -7.31 -11.44 11.69
C GLN A 56 -7.43 -12.31 12.95
N PRO A 57 -8.65 -12.77 13.31
CA PRO A 57 -8.83 -13.65 14.44
C PRO A 57 -8.03 -14.92 14.17
N LYS A 58 -7.05 -15.21 15.02
CA LYS A 58 -6.38 -16.50 14.99
C LYS A 58 -7.47 -17.56 15.26
N PRO A 59 -7.61 -18.62 14.46
CA PRO A 59 -8.62 -19.64 14.70
C PRO A 59 -8.44 -20.19 16.12
N GLU A 60 -9.42 -19.94 16.97
CA GLU A 60 -9.45 -20.39 18.37
C GLU A 60 -9.44 -21.93 18.37
N GLY A 61 -8.55 -22.51 19.18
CA GLY A 61 -8.49 -23.96 19.33
C GLY A 61 -9.72 -24.50 20.06
N PRO A 62 -10.08 -25.78 19.88
CA PRO A 62 -11.23 -26.36 20.57
C PRO A 62 -10.94 -26.44 22.08
N GLY A 63 -11.54 -25.54 22.88
CA GLY A 63 -11.40 -25.51 24.35
C GLY A 63 -11.51 -24.14 25.04
N GLU A 64 -11.67 -23.01 24.33
CA GLU A 64 -11.63 -21.65 24.91
C GLU A 64 -13.01 -20.98 25.14
N ASP A 65 -14.12 -21.73 25.05
CA ASP A 65 -15.49 -21.18 25.00
C ASP A 65 -15.87 -20.28 26.20
N GLY A 66 -15.45 -20.63 27.43
CA GLY A 66 -15.78 -19.85 28.63
C GLY A 66 -14.95 -18.56 28.79
N ARG A 67 -13.69 -18.58 28.35
CA ARG A 67 -12.79 -17.42 28.41
C ARG A 67 -13.13 -16.42 27.31
N CYS A 68 -13.46 -16.91 26.11
CA CYS A 68 -13.91 -16.11 24.98
C CYS A 68 -15.15 -15.27 25.36
N ALA A 69 -16.17 -15.88 25.99
CA ALA A 69 -17.37 -15.16 26.43
C ALA A 69 -17.07 -13.99 27.40
N THR A 70 -16.17 -14.20 28.36
CA THR A 70 -15.79 -13.16 29.34
C THR A 70 -15.03 -12.01 28.67
N VAL A 71 -14.12 -12.34 27.74
CA VAL A 71 -13.38 -11.35 26.95
C VAL A 71 -14.33 -10.53 26.07
N CYS A 72 -15.26 -11.18 25.37
CA CYS A 72 -16.28 -10.50 24.56
C CYS A 72 -17.15 -9.55 25.41
N GLN A 73 -17.53 -9.98 26.63
CA GLN A 73 -18.26 -9.11 27.56
C GLN A 73 -17.43 -7.89 27.96
N GLY A 74 -16.15 -8.09 28.30
CA GLY A 74 -15.22 -7.00 28.62
C GLY A 74 -15.04 -6.01 27.47
N LEU A 75 -14.88 -6.51 26.23
CA LEU A 75 -14.78 -5.69 25.02
C LEU A 75 -16.06 -4.89 24.75
N THR A 76 -17.23 -5.47 25.04
CA THR A 76 -18.51 -4.76 24.94
C THR A 76 -18.57 -3.60 25.93
N GLN A 77 -18.13 -3.81 27.18
CA GLN A 77 -18.05 -2.74 28.19
C GLN A 77 -17.03 -1.66 27.79
N LEU A 78 -15.88 -2.06 27.23
CA LEU A 78 -14.91 -1.11 26.69
C LEU A 78 -15.51 -0.28 25.56
N SER A 79 -16.24 -0.91 24.62
CA SER A 79 -16.93 -0.20 23.55
C SER A 79 -17.92 0.84 24.10
N ASN A 80 -18.61 0.53 25.20
CA ASN A 80 -19.48 1.48 25.89
C ASN A 80 -18.69 2.65 26.49
N LEU A 81 -17.56 2.38 27.14
CA LEU A 81 -16.67 3.42 27.70
C LEU A 81 -16.14 4.34 26.60
N LEU A 82 -15.77 3.81 25.43
CA LEU A 82 -15.30 4.60 24.28
C LEU A 82 -16.36 5.58 23.75
N ASN A 83 -17.65 5.34 24.04
CA ASN A 83 -18.74 6.27 23.69
C ASN A 83 -18.89 7.43 24.69
N SER A 84 -18.18 7.41 25.81
CA SER A 84 -18.11 8.54 26.74
C SER A 84 -17.02 9.51 26.28
N LYS A 85 -17.44 10.71 25.86
CA LYS A 85 -16.53 11.77 25.38
C LYS A 85 -15.43 12.07 26.38
N LEU A 86 -15.81 12.25 27.65
CA LEU A 86 -14.86 12.54 28.73
C LEU A 86 -13.83 11.41 28.87
N PHE A 87 -14.29 10.15 28.92
CA PHE A 87 -13.40 9.00 29.04
C PHE A 87 -12.42 8.91 27.88
N LEU A 88 -12.91 9.03 26.64
CA LEU A 88 -12.07 8.89 25.46
C LEU A 88 -11.02 10.00 25.35
N LEU A 89 -11.39 11.25 25.63
CA LEU A 89 -10.44 12.36 25.68
C LEU A 89 -9.39 12.14 26.77
N THR A 90 -9.81 11.78 27.99
CA THR A 90 -8.88 11.49 29.09
C THR A 90 -7.93 10.34 28.73
N LEU A 91 -8.44 9.26 28.15
CA LEU A 91 -7.63 8.12 27.71
C LEU A 91 -6.56 8.55 26.70
N ILE A 92 -6.93 9.32 25.68
CA ILE A 92 -6.00 9.79 24.65
C ILE A 92 -4.90 10.66 25.29
N HIS A 93 -5.26 11.67 26.08
CA HIS A 93 -4.29 12.53 26.73
C HIS A 93 -3.36 11.76 27.68
N THR A 94 -3.92 10.86 28.50
CA THR A 94 -3.13 10.04 29.43
C THR A 94 -2.13 9.15 28.69
N LEU A 95 -2.51 8.57 27.55
CA LEU A 95 -1.60 7.76 26.72
C LEU A 95 -0.49 8.62 26.11
N GLU A 96 -0.83 9.79 25.55
CA GLU A 96 0.15 10.67 24.88
C GLU A 96 1.17 11.28 25.84
N GLU A 97 0.79 11.51 27.09
CA GLU A 97 1.66 12.00 28.16
C GLU A 97 2.71 10.98 28.59
N GLN A 98 2.53 9.68 28.30
CA GLN A 98 3.50 8.67 28.70
C GLN A 98 4.79 8.76 27.88
N PRO A 99 5.98 8.83 28.51
CA PRO A 99 7.25 8.93 27.80
C PRO A 99 7.62 7.64 27.04
N SER A 100 7.10 6.50 27.47
CA SER A 100 7.28 5.21 26.80
C SER A 100 6.37 5.03 25.58
N PHE A 101 5.35 5.88 25.42
CA PHE A 101 4.41 5.77 24.31
C PHE A 101 5.05 6.37 23.06
N SER A 102 5.40 5.51 22.11
CA SER A 102 6.16 5.91 20.92
C SER A 102 5.26 6.53 19.84
N GLN A 103 5.86 7.17 18.84
CA GLN A 103 5.12 7.65 17.66
C GLN A 103 4.38 6.50 16.94
N ARG A 104 4.97 5.30 16.92
CA ARG A 104 4.33 4.11 16.35
C ARG A 104 3.08 3.74 17.13
N ASP A 105 3.14 3.76 18.46
CA ASP A 105 2.01 3.42 19.33
C ASP A 105 0.88 4.43 19.19
N ARG A 106 1.20 5.73 19.16
CA ARG A 106 0.22 6.81 18.86
C ARG A 106 -0.51 6.53 17.55
N CYS A 107 0.24 6.25 16.49
CA CYS A 107 -0.34 5.97 15.19
C CYS A 107 -1.21 4.70 15.19
N HIS A 108 -0.75 3.65 15.86
CA HIS A 108 -1.46 2.37 15.94
C HIS A 108 -2.77 2.49 16.71
N VAL A 109 -2.76 3.11 17.90
CA VAL A 109 -3.96 3.31 18.72
C VAL A 109 -4.94 4.24 18.03
N ALA A 110 -4.48 5.32 17.38
CA ALA A 110 -5.35 6.18 16.58
C ALA A 110 -6.06 5.41 15.45
N SER A 111 -5.36 4.50 14.77
CA SER A 111 -5.96 3.62 13.75
C SER A 111 -6.96 2.61 14.33
N LEU A 112 -6.67 2.02 15.49
CA LEU A 112 -7.63 1.16 16.19
C LEU A 112 -8.89 1.93 16.62
N LEU A 113 -8.73 3.14 17.14
CA LEU A 113 -9.86 4.01 17.50
C LEU A 113 -10.68 4.42 16.26
N SER A 114 -10.01 4.74 15.16
CA SER A 114 -10.68 5.06 13.89
C SER A 114 -11.53 3.89 13.40
N LEU A 115 -11.04 2.66 13.55
CA LEU A 115 -11.77 1.45 13.19
C LEU A 115 -12.92 1.15 14.16
N ALA A 116 -12.67 1.24 15.48
CA ALA A 116 -13.67 0.98 16.50
C ALA A 116 -14.83 1.99 16.48
N LEU A 117 -14.56 3.23 16.08
CA LEU A 117 -15.54 4.32 15.97
C LEU A 117 -16.00 4.55 14.52
N HIS A 118 -15.66 3.67 13.58
CA HIS A 118 -15.96 3.83 12.16
C HIS A 118 -17.47 3.97 11.88
N GLY A 119 -18.30 3.25 12.63
CA GLY A 119 -19.78 3.37 12.55
C GLY A 119 -20.36 4.61 13.25
N LYS A 120 -19.53 5.45 13.88
CA LYS A 120 -19.94 6.63 14.67
C LYS A 120 -19.13 7.87 14.27
N LEU A 121 -19.07 8.15 12.96
CA LEU A 121 -18.23 9.23 12.42
C LEU A 121 -18.57 10.62 12.96
N GLU A 122 -19.84 10.90 13.27
CA GLU A 122 -20.23 12.17 13.89
C GLU A 122 -19.57 12.36 15.26
N TYR A 123 -19.60 11.31 16.09
CA TYR A 123 -18.94 11.30 17.39
C TYR A 123 -17.41 11.37 17.25
N LEU A 124 -16.83 10.60 16.33
CA LEU A 124 -15.38 10.66 16.05
C LEU A 124 -14.96 12.08 15.62
N THR A 125 -15.77 12.75 14.80
CA THR A 125 -15.52 14.13 14.34
C THR A 125 -15.59 15.11 15.51
N ASP A 126 -16.53 14.95 16.43
CA ASP A 126 -16.62 15.78 17.65
C ASP A 126 -15.41 15.59 18.58
N ILE A 127 -14.96 14.35 18.78
CA ILE A 127 -13.74 14.04 19.54
C ILE A 127 -12.52 14.68 18.88
N MET A 128 -12.36 14.49 17.57
CA MET A 128 -11.25 15.10 16.82
C MET A 128 -11.29 16.62 16.88
N ARG A 129 -12.46 17.26 16.83
CA ARG A 129 -12.59 18.71 16.95
C ARG A 129 -12.05 19.21 18.29
N THR A 130 -12.40 18.54 19.39
CA THR A 130 -11.87 18.89 20.71
C THR A 130 -10.36 18.74 20.75
N LEU A 131 -9.82 17.58 20.35
CA LEU A 131 -8.39 17.32 20.35
C LEU A 131 -7.58 18.26 19.43
N LEU A 132 -8.13 18.61 18.26
CA LEU A 132 -7.51 19.58 17.35
C LEU A 132 -7.52 21.00 17.95
N GLY A 133 -8.56 21.35 18.71
CA GLY A 133 -8.62 22.58 19.48
C GLY A 133 -7.52 22.65 20.54
N ASP A 134 -7.33 21.56 21.28
CA ASP A 134 -6.26 21.45 22.29
C ASP A 134 -4.87 21.53 21.65
N LEU A 135 -4.68 20.83 20.52
CA LEU A 135 -3.44 20.90 19.73
C LEU A 135 -3.17 22.33 19.24
N ALA A 136 -4.19 22.99 18.70
CA ALA A 136 -4.07 24.38 18.24
C ALA A 136 -3.68 25.31 19.39
N ALA A 137 -4.31 25.19 20.56
CA ALA A 137 -3.95 25.97 21.74
C ALA A 137 -2.49 25.76 22.13
N HIS A 138 -1.99 24.52 22.12
CA HIS A 138 -0.59 24.22 22.39
C HIS A 138 0.38 24.88 21.38
N TYR A 139 0.07 24.86 20.08
CA TYR A 139 0.95 25.44 19.05
C TYR A 139 0.85 26.97 18.94
N VAL A 140 -0.28 27.56 19.31
CA VAL A 140 -0.44 29.03 19.38
C VAL A 140 0.56 29.67 20.34
N HIS A 141 0.84 29.00 21.48
CA HIS A 141 1.85 29.45 22.43
C HIS A 141 3.30 29.16 22.00
N ARG A 142 3.50 28.42 20.90
CA ARG A 142 4.81 28.09 20.33
C ARG A 142 4.95 28.71 18.94
N ASN A 143 4.93 27.87 17.90
CA ASN A 143 4.96 28.29 16.52
C ASN A 143 3.78 27.65 15.78
N PRO A 144 2.69 28.40 15.50
CA PRO A 144 1.51 27.88 14.81
C PRO A 144 1.82 27.24 13.46
N LYS A 145 2.89 27.68 12.77
CA LYS A 145 3.28 27.17 11.45
C LYS A 145 3.83 25.74 11.49
N LEU A 146 4.11 25.22 12.68
CA LEU A 146 4.58 23.84 12.86
C LEU A 146 3.44 22.86 13.19
N MET A 147 2.23 23.35 13.45
CA MET A 147 1.06 22.50 13.69
C MET A 147 0.75 21.68 12.44
N LEU A 148 0.41 20.39 12.60
CA LEU A 148 0.07 19.46 11.51
C LEU A 148 1.20 19.23 10.47
N ARG A 149 2.45 19.63 10.79
CA ARG A 149 3.58 19.45 9.85
C ARG A 149 4.07 18.01 9.79
N ARG A 150 3.91 17.25 10.88
CA ARG A 150 4.31 15.86 11.03
C ARG A 150 3.25 15.14 11.86
N THR A 151 3.12 13.83 11.71
CA THR A 151 2.20 13.03 12.52
C THR A 151 2.87 12.67 13.85
N GLU A 152 2.80 13.57 14.82
CA GLU A 152 3.45 13.40 16.14
C GLU A 152 2.44 13.05 17.23
N THR A 153 1.17 13.38 17.02
CA THR A 153 0.05 13.13 17.94
C THR A 153 -0.95 12.13 17.38
N MET A 154 -1.74 11.52 18.26
CA MET A 154 -2.86 10.66 17.93
C MET A 154 -3.90 11.43 17.11
N VAL A 155 -4.18 12.70 17.43
CA VAL A 155 -5.16 13.49 16.67
C VAL A 155 -4.74 13.76 15.22
N GLU A 156 -3.46 13.96 14.95
CA GLU A 156 -2.94 14.08 13.58
C GLU A 156 -3.12 12.79 12.79
N LYS A 157 -2.91 11.62 13.43
CA LYS A 157 -3.19 10.34 12.79
C LYS A 157 -4.70 10.10 12.61
N LEU A 158 -5.53 10.42 13.59
CA LEU A 158 -6.99 10.36 13.50
C LEU A 158 -7.49 11.22 12.33
N LEU A 159 -6.95 12.43 12.18
CA LEU A 159 -7.27 13.33 11.06
C LEU A 159 -6.92 12.71 9.71
N THR A 160 -5.75 12.08 9.60
CA THR A 160 -5.33 11.39 8.36
C THR A 160 -6.28 10.23 8.03
N ASN A 161 -6.67 9.44 9.03
CA ASN A 161 -7.61 8.33 8.87
C ASN A 161 -9.01 8.84 8.47
N TRP A 162 -9.49 9.89 9.13
CA TRP A 162 -10.78 10.52 8.84
C TRP A 162 -10.81 11.10 7.42
N LEU A 163 -9.75 11.79 6.98
CA LEU A 163 -9.63 12.26 5.60
C LEU A 163 -9.67 11.09 4.61
N SER A 164 -9.01 9.97 4.92
CA SER A 164 -9.06 8.76 4.08
C SER A 164 -10.49 8.21 3.97
N ILE A 165 -11.25 8.19 5.07
CA ILE A 165 -12.66 7.76 5.08
C ILE A 165 -13.50 8.69 4.19
N CYS A 166 -13.43 10.00 4.42
CA CYS A 166 -14.27 10.98 3.74
C CYS A 166 -13.93 11.16 2.26
N LEU A 167 -12.65 11.01 1.89
CA LEU A 167 -12.18 11.24 0.52
C LEU A 167 -12.16 9.97 -0.34
N TYR A 168 -12.52 8.80 0.19
CA TYR A 168 -12.54 7.57 -0.61
C TYR A 168 -13.45 7.66 -1.84
N ALA A 169 -14.66 8.18 -1.69
CA ALA A 169 -15.59 8.37 -2.82
C ALA A 169 -14.99 9.32 -3.87
N PHE A 170 -14.45 10.46 -3.43
CA PHE A 170 -13.77 11.41 -4.31
C PHE A 170 -12.56 10.79 -5.03
N LEU A 171 -11.77 9.98 -4.32
CA LEU A 171 -10.66 9.22 -4.92
C LEU A 171 -11.15 8.21 -5.95
N ARG A 172 -12.29 7.56 -5.75
CA ARG A 172 -12.84 6.60 -6.73
C ARG A 172 -13.46 7.29 -7.95
N GLU A 173 -14.16 8.40 -7.72
CA GLU A 173 -15.04 9.01 -8.72
C GLU A 173 -14.39 10.15 -9.49
N VAL A 174 -13.35 10.80 -8.93
CA VAL A 174 -12.79 12.02 -9.52
C VAL A 174 -11.27 11.92 -9.65
N ALA A 175 -10.57 11.66 -8.55
CA ALA A 175 -9.10 11.76 -8.54
C ALA A 175 -8.38 10.45 -8.95
N GLY A 176 -9.10 9.33 -9.02
CA GLY A 176 -8.52 8.01 -9.23
C GLY A 176 -8.01 7.78 -10.63
N GLU A 177 -8.79 8.19 -11.64
CA GLU A 177 -8.40 8.11 -13.04
C GLU A 177 -7.14 8.90 -13.37
N PRO A 178 -7.04 10.23 -13.10
CA PRO A 178 -5.81 10.97 -13.40
C PRO A 178 -4.61 10.45 -12.62
N LEU A 179 -4.81 9.96 -11.39
CA LEU A 179 -3.74 9.35 -10.60
C LEU A 179 -3.24 8.03 -11.22
N TYR A 180 -4.16 7.18 -11.66
CA TYR A 180 -3.82 5.91 -12.29
C TYR A 180 -3.15 6.13 -13.65
N MET A 181 -3.63 7.09 -14.43
CA MET A 181 -3.01 7.48 -15.70
C MET A 181 -1.59 8.00 -15.50
N LEU A 182 -1.35 8.83 -14.48
CA LEU A 182 -0.01 9.27 -14.14
C LEU A 182 0.91 8.09 -13.77
N PHE A 183 0.41 7.16 -12.94
CA PHE A 183 1.17 5.96 -12.58
C PHE A 183 1.57 5.15 -13.82
N ARG A 184 0.62 4.90 -14.73
CA ARG A 184 0.88 4.16 -15.97
C ARG A 184 1.81 4.91 -16.92
N ALA A 185 1.71 6.24 -16.99
CA ALA A 185 2.62 7.08 -17.76
C ALA A 185 4.05 6.98 -17.25
N ILE A 186 4.24 7.03 -15.93
CA ILE A 186 5.56 6.85 -15.31
C ILE A 186 6.09 5.45 -15.60
N GLN A 187 5.27 4.41 -15.39
CA GLN A 187 5.66 3.03 -15.66
C GLN A 187 6.11 2.85 -17.12
N TYR A 188 5.30 3.31 -18.08
CA TYR A 188 5.62 3.23 -19.51
C TYR A 188 6.93 3.95 -19.85
N GLN A 189 7.14 5.16 -19.33
CA GLN A 189 8.37 5.91 -19.59
C GLN A 189 9.62 5.26 -18.98
N VAL A 190 9.49 4.63 -17.81
CA VAL A 190 10.57 3.86 -17.19
C VAL A 190 10.86 2.60 -18.00
N ASP A 191 9.83 1.87 -18.42
CA ASP A 191 9.94 0.60 -19.15
C ASP A 191 10.48 0.77 -20.58
N LYS A 192 10.42 1.98 -21.16
CA LYS A 192 11.09 2.32 -22.44
C LYS A 192 12.61 2.26 -22.36
N GLY A 193 13.17 2.50 -21.17
CA GLY A 193 14.61 2.48 -20.93
C GLY A 193 15.10 1.13 -20.38
N PRO A 194 16.41 0.86 -20.43
CA PRO A 194 16.97 -0.25 -19.67
C PRO A 194 16.74 -0.01 -18.18
N VAL A 195 16.04 -0.95 -17.53
CA VAL A 195 15.85 -0.98 -16.07
C VAL A 195 16.76 -2.08 -15.52
N ASP A 196 17.65 -1.73 -14.60
CA ASP A 196 18.50 -2.71 -13.92
C ASP A 196 17.63 -3.62 -13.05
N ALA A 197 17.39 -4.84 -13.50
CA ALA A 197 16.66 -5.86 -12.76
C ALA A 197 17.63 -6.84 -12.09
N VAL A 198 17.32 -7.24 -10.84
CA VAL A 198 17.88 -8.44 -10.19
C VAL A 198 16.71 -9.33 -9.82
N THR A 199 16.35 -10.26 -10.69
CA THR A 199 15.28 -11.23 -10.48
C THR A 199 15.65 -12.57 -11.12
N GLU A 200 14.89 -13.65 -10.82
CA GLU A 200 15.09 -15.01 -11.34
C GLU A 200 13.85 -15.51 -12.13
N TRP A 201 14.08 -16.07 -13.33
CA TRP A 201 13.11 -16.75 -14.19
C TRP A 201 13.62 -18.15 -14.58
N ARG A 202 12.78 -19.19 -14.66
CA ARG A 202 13.14 -20.55 -15.16
C ARG A 202 11.90 -21.30 -15.65
N SER A 203 12.00 -22.06 -16.74
CA SER A 203 11.12 -23.21 -17.06
C SER A 203 11.48 -24.03 -18.33
N GLY A 204 11.63 -25.36 -18.23
CA GLY A 204 11.87 -26.35 -19.33
C GLY A 204 10.61 -27.07 -19.82
N LEU A 205 10.59 -27.98 -20.82
CA LEU A 205 11.62 -28.64 -21.66
C LEU A 205 10.94 -29.18 -22.94
N ALA A 206 11.57 -29.00 -24.13
CA ALA A 206 11.44 -29.73 -25.42
C ALA A 206 11.36 -28.76 -26.62
N GLY A 207 12.46 -28.59 -27.36
CA GLY A 207 12.57 -27.67 -28.52
C GLY A 207 12.46 -26.17 -28.19
N HIS A 208 11.95 -25.88 -27.01
CA HIS A 208 11.80 -24.60 -26.35
C HIS A 208 13.06 -24.31 -25.51
N LEU A 209 13.70 -23.16 -25.75
CA LEU A 209 14.81 -22.69 -24.93
C LEU A 209 14.25 -21.93 -23.72
N THR A 210 14.53 -22.49 -22.55
CA THR A 210 14.34 -21.82 -21.26
C THR A 210 15.36 -20.70 -21.10
N LEU A 211 14.91 -19.46 -21.04
CA LEU A 211 15.75 -18.38 -20.56
C LEU A 211 15.72 -18.41 -19.03
N SER A 212 16.78 -17.96 -18.39
CA SER A 212 16.82 -17.79 -16.95
C SER A 212 17.86 -16.77 -16.59
N ASP A 213 17.62 -15.97 -15.56
CA ASP A 213 18.56 -14.91 -15.20
C ASP A 213 19.94 -15.47 -14.83
N GLU A 214 19.97 -16.71 -14.33
CA GLU A 214 21.20 -17.48 -14.11
C GLU A 214 21.12 -18.94 -14.57
N ASP A 215 22.01 -19.32 -15.48
CA ASP A 215 22.23 -20.70 -15.94
C ASP A 215 23.71 -21.02 -16.20
N LEU A 216 23.96 -22.18 -16.80
CA LEU A 216 25.30 -22.64 -17.19
C LEU A 216 25.97 -21.76 -18.26
N THR A 217 25.19 -20.92 -18.95
CA THR A 217 25.70 -20.02 -20.00
C THR A 217 26.05 -18.63 -19.46
N SER A 218 25.73 -18.34 -18.19
CA SER A 218 25.95 -17.02 -17.58
C SER A 218 27.40 -16.59 -17.56
N VAL A 219 27.63 -15.32 -17.92
CA VAL A 219 28.96 -14.72 -17.97
C VAL A 219 29.43 -14.39 -16.56
N THR A 220 30.51 -15.05 -16.13
CA THR A 220 31.17 -14.78 -14.84
C THR A 220 32.49 -14.04 -15.08
N GLN A 221 32.70 -12.94 -14.37
CA GLN A 221 33.94 -12.17 -14.37
C GLN A 221 34.39 -11.94 -12.93
N ASN A 222 35.47 -12.60 -12.50
CA ASN A 222 35.93 -12.62 -11.10
C ASN A 222 34.82 -13.10 -10.14
N HIS A 223 34.42 -12.24 -9.20
CA HIS A 223 33.33 -12.48 -8.24
C HIS A 223 31.97 -11.97 -8.72
N TRP A 224 31.88 -11.45 -9.95
CA TRP A 224 30.65 -10.91 -10.50
C TRP A 224 30.05 -11.88 -11.50
N LYS A 225 28.75 -12.13 -11.36
CA LYS A 225 27.96 -12.86 -12.34
C LYS A 225 26.96 -11.89 -12.95
N ARG A 226 26.99 -11.79 -14.28
CA ARG A 226 26.04 -10.95 -15.01
C ARG A 226 24.75 -11.74 -15.22
N LEU A 227 23.62 -11.10 -14.95
CA LEU A 227 22.30 -11.67 -15.26
C LEU A 227 22.12 -11.79 -16.78
N ASN A 228 21.52 -12.90 -17.20
CA ASN A 228 21.30 -13.18 -18.60
C ASN A 228 20.17 -12.29 -19.16
N THR A 229 20.45 -11.54 -20.22
CA THR A 229 19.46 -10.70 -20.92
C THR A 229 18.90 -11.40 -22.16
N LEU A 230 17.84 -10.86 -22.78
CA LEU A 230 17.39 -11.36 -24.09
C LEU A 230 18.52 -11.31 -25.15
N GLN A 231 19.41 -10.32 -25.06
CA GLN A 231 20.58 -10.21 -25.94
C GLN A 231 21.61 -11.31 -25.67
N HIS A 232 21.80 -11.73 -24.41
CA HIS A 232 22.66 -12.86 -24.06
C HIS A 232 22.25 -14.14 -24.81
N TYR A 233 20.94 -14.38 -24.89
CA TYR A 233 20.36 -15.50 -25.64
C TYR A 233 20.15 -15.24 -27.13
N LYS A 234 20.50 -14.05 -27.63
CA LYS A 234 20.33 -13.62 -29.02
C LYS A 234 18.89 -13.75 -29.52
N VAL A 235 17.91 -13.45 -28.67
CA VAL A 235 16.49 -13.49 -29.04
C VAL A 235 16.20 -12.42 -30.11
N PRO A 236 15.71 -12.79 -31.31
CA PRO A 236 15.42 -11.83 -32.37
C PRO A 236 14.08 -11.10 -32.15
N ASN A 237 13.91 -9.96 -32.81
CA ASN A 237 12.62 -9.26 -32.85
C ASN A 237 11.55 -10.16 -33.47
N GLY A 238 10.36 -10.20 -32.86
CA GLY A 238 9.25 -11.04 -33.29
C GLY A 238 9.34 -12.50 -32.85
N ALA A 239 10.29 -12.87 -31.97
CA ALA A 239 10.33 -14.19 -31.37
C ALA A 239 9.07 -14.48 -30.53
N THR A 240 8.53 -15.69 -30.64
CA THR A 240 7.42 -16.16 -29.81
C THR A 240 7.94 -16.60 -28.44
N VAL A 241 7.38 -16.02 -27.38
CA VAL A 241 7.71 -16.35 -25.98
C VAL A 241 6.45 -16.86 -25.28
N GLY A 242 6.60 -17.89 -24.42
CA GLY A 242 5.49 -18.46 -23.64
C GLY A 242 5.83 -18.48 -22.15
N LEU A 243 4.82 -18.29 -21.30
CA LEU A 243 4.93 -18.46 -19.86
C LEU A 243 4.46 -19.87 -19.47
N VAL A 244 5.30 -20.57 -18.71
CA VAL A 244 5.10 -21.98 -18.34
C VAL A 244 5.28 -22.15 -16.82
N PRO A 245 4.33 -22.78 -16.10
CA PRO A 245 4.41 -22.97 -14.64
C PRO A 245 5.61 -23.80 -14.18
N GLN A 246 6.17 -23.47 -13.01
CA GLN A 246 7.31 -24.19 -12.43
C GLN A 246 6.85 -25.46 -11.68
N LEU A 247 7.11 -26.64 -12.25
CA LEU A 247 6.92 -27.92 -11.57
C LEU A 247 8.07 -28.13 -10.57
N HIS A 248 7.79 -28.00 -9.27
CA HIS A 248 8.75 -28.32 -8.22
C HIS A 248 8.93 -29.85 -8.15
N SER A 249 10.08 -30.35 -8.59
CA SER A 249 10.50 -31.74 -8.37
C SER A 249 10.81 -31.95 -6.88
N GLY A 250 9.79 -32.18 -6.07
CA GLY A 250 9.96 -32.36 -4.62
C GLY A 250 8.71 -32.64 -3.78
N SER A 251 7.54 -32.92 -4.36
CA SER A 251 6.42 -33.45 -3.58
C SER A 251 5.88 -34.74 -4.20
N THR A 252 6.31 -35.86 -3.62
CA THR A 252 5.62 -37.14 -3.77
C THR A 252 4.23 -36.98 -3.16
N ILE A 253 3.23 -36.66 -3.98
CA ILE A 253 1.83 -36.85 -3.60
C ILE A 253 1.59 -38.35 -3.74
N SER A 254 1.77 -39.08 -2.65
CA SER A 254 1.13 -40.38 -2.46
C SER A 254 -0.37 -40.17 -2.47
N GLN A 255 -1.00 -40.43 -3.62
CA GLN A 255 -2.44 -40.67 -3.69
C GLN A 255 -2.71 -42.02 -3.03
N SER A 256 -3.29 -41.99 -1.83
CA SER A 256 -4.06 -43.12 -1.32
C SER A 256 -5.51 -42.99 -1.80
N LEU A 257 -5.98 -44.06 -2.42
CA LEU A 257 -7.36 -44.38 -2.78
C LEU A 257 -8.35 -44.11 -1.64
#